data_AF-Q4DLX8-F1
#
_entry.id   AF-Q4DLX8-F1
#
_cell.length_a   1.000
_cell.length_b   1.000
_cell.length_c   1.000
_cell.angle_alpha   90.00
_cell.angle_beta   90.00
_cell.angle_gamma   90.00
#
_symmetry.space_group_name_H-M   'P 1'
#
loop_
_entity.id
_entity.type
_entity.pdbx_description
1 polymer ?
#
loop_
_entity_poly.entity_id
_entity_poly.type
_entity_poly.pdbx_seq_one_letter_code
_entity_poly.pdbx_strand_id
1 'polypeptide(L)'
;MQNSLDYAAIKDIVANKLRGELKKTHLIDVRGRDEVQSTGLIPTATNIPLDELESALKADHESFQKTYAVSKPLQDDTLVMYCKKGLRAMEGEKRARQCGYTNTAVYPGSWDDWSKNTKEQKEE
;
A
#
# COMPACT_ATOMS: atom_id res chain seq x y z
N MET A 1 1.31 15.30 -11.75
CA MET A 1 2.41 14.32 -11.73
C MET A 1 1.96 13.15 -10.88
N GLN A 2 1.98 11.94 -11.44
CA GLN A 2 1.71 10.71 -10.71
C GLN A 2 3.04 10.26 -10.11
N ASN A 3 3.14 10.18 -8.78
CA ASN A 3 4.37 9.73 -8.14
C ASN A 3 4.43 8.20 -8.28
N SER A 4 5.20 7.71 -9.24
CA SER A 4 5.46 6.27 -9.41
C SER A 4 6.74 5.87 -8.68
N LEU A 5 6.66 4.84 -7.85
CA LEU A 5 7.79 4.23 -7.17
C LEU A 5 8.18 2.93 -7.88
N ASP A 6 9.46 2.58 -7.83
CA ASP A 6 9.99 1.31 -8.33
C ASP A 6 10.29 0.34 -7.18
N TYR A 7 10.77 -0.86 -7.50
CA TYR A 7 11.14 -1.87 -6.51
C TYR A 7 12.15 -1.36 -5.48
N ALA A 8 13.17 -0.59 -5.91
CA ALA A 8 14.21 -0.08 -5.01
C ALA A 8 13.63 0.90 -3.98
N ALA A 9 12.81 1.84 -4.42
CA ALA A 9 12.13 2.78 -3.52
C ALA A 9 11.20 2.06 -2.52
N ILE A 10 10.47 1.02 -2.97
CA ILE A 10 9.61 0.23 -2.09
C ILE A 10 10.44 -0.58 -1.09
N LYS A 11 11.55 -1.18 -1.52
CA LYS A 11 12.48 -1.89 -0.64
C LYS A 11 13.03 -0.99 0.45
N ASP A 12 13.42 0.24 0.11
CA ASP A 12 13.89 1.24 1.07
C ASP A 12 12.78 1.67 2.03
N ILE A 13 11.57 1.92 1.55
CA ILE A 13 10.42 2.24 2.42
C ILE A 13 10.18 1.10 3.41
N VAL A 14 10.16 -0.15 2.95
CA VAL A 14 9.97 -1.33 3.81
C VAL A 14 11.08 -1.42 4.85
N ALA A 15 12.35 -1.28 4.45
CA ALA A 15 13.49 -1.35 5.36
C ALA A 15 13.43 -0.27 6.45
N ASN A 16 13.11 0.97 6.08
CA ASN A 16 12.98 2.08 7.04
C ASN A 16 11.77 1.90 7.96
N LYS A 17 10.61 1.45 7.44
CA LYS A 17 9.42 1.16 8.26
C LYS A 17 9.67 0.04 9.28
N LEU A 18 10.42 -0.99 8.91
CA LEU A 18 10.81 -2.06 9.84
C LEU A 18 11.74 -1.57 10.96
N ARG A 19 12.49 -0.48 10.74
CA ARG A 19 13.29 0.21 11.78
C ARG A 19 12.47 1.18 12.64
N GLY A 20 11.16 1.30 12.40
CA GLY A 20 10.27 2.24 13.09
C GLY A 20 10.33 3.66 12.54
N GLU A 21 10.99 3.87 11.40
CA GLU A 21 11.01 5.13 10.65
C GLU A 21 9.81 5.22 9.70
N LEU A 22 9.65 6.35 8.99
CA LEU A 22 8.57 6.56 8.02
C LEU A 22 7.16 6.24 8.56
N LYS A 23 6.88 6.64 9.81
CA LYS A 23 5.58 6.43 10.47
C LYS A 23 4.41 7.07 9.72
N LYS A 24 4.70 8.14 8.97
CA LYS A 24 3.76 8.87 8.09
C LYS A 24 3.65 8.29 6.68
N THR A 25 4.23 7.12 6.41
CA THR A 25 4.15 6.47 5.09
C THR A 25 3.43 5.15 5.21
N HIS A 26 2.36 4.94 4.45
CA HIS A 26 1.53 3.75 4.53
C HIS A 26 1.53 3.03 3.19
N LEU A 27 1.94 1.75 3.21
CA LEU A 27 1.88 0.87 2.07
C LEU A 27 0.51 0.19 2.07
N ILE A 28 -0.28 0.41 1.02
CA ILE A 28 -1.66 -0.08 0.92
C ILE A 28 -1.76 -1.06 -0.25
N ASP A 29 -2.13 -2.29 0.07
CA ASP A 29 -2.42 -3.34 -0.90
C ASP A 29 -3.90 -3.32 -1.27
N VAL A 30 -4.21 -2.97 -2.52
CA VAL A 30 -5.60 -2.88 -3.01
C VAL A 30 -6.12 -4.16 -3.68
N ARG A 31 -5.41 -5.28 -3.52
CA ARG A 31 -5.89 -6.61 -3.95
C ARG A 31 -7.05 -7.10 -3.07
N GLY A 32 -7.80 -8.09 -3.59
CA GLY A 32 -8.79 -8.78 -2.78
C GLY A 32 -8.15 -9.58 -1.65
N ARG A 33 -8.87 -9.79 -0.55
CA ARG A 33 -8.36 -10.52 0.62
C ARG A 33 -7.88 -11.94 0.27
N ASP A 34 -8.58 -12.63 -0.64
CA ASP A 34 -8.23 -13.99 -1.06
C ASP A 34 -6.88 -14.06 -1.79
N GLU A 35 -6.56 -13.04 -2.62
CA GLU A 35 -5.27 -12.94 -3.30
C GLU A 35 -4.14 -12.75 -2.27
N VAL A 36 -4.39 -11.90 -1.27
CA VAL A 36 -3.43 -11.62 -0.21
C VAL A 36 -3.23 -12.83 0.70
N GLN A 37 -4.29 -13.57 1.04
CA GLN A 37 -4.20 -14.75 1.90
C GLN A 37 -3.33 -15.85 1.27
N SER A 38 -3.38 -15.99 -0.06
CA SER A 38 -2.61 -17.02 -0.78
C SER A 38 -1.17 -16.61 -1.11
N THR A 39 -0.90 -15.32 -1.28
CA THR A 39 0.43 -14.84 -1.74
C THR A 39 1.22 -14.13 -0.65
N GLY A 40 0.56 -13.58 0.37
CA GLY A 40 1.14 -12.69 1.36
C GLY A 40 1.08 -11.21 0.95
N LEU A 41 1.73 -10.39 1.76
CA LEU A 41 1.82 -8.93 1.62
C LEU A 41 3.27 -8.49 1.49
N ILE A 42 3.49 -7.32 0.89
CA ILE A 42 4.75 -6.60 1.09
C ILE A 42 4.87 -6.31 2.59
N PRO A 43 6.02 -6.54 3.25
CA PRO A 43 6.14 -6.31 4.67
C PRO A 43 5.73 -4.88 5.04
N THR A 44 5.08 -4.71 6.20
CA THR A 44 4.51 -3.45 6.71
C THR A 44 3.30 -2.90 5.93
N ALA A 45 2.84 -3.57 4.87
CA ALA A 45 1.66 -3.16 4.14
C ALA A 45 0.35 -3.56 4.84
N THR A 46 -0.69 -2.76 4.61
CA THR A 46 -2.07 -3.03 5.03
C THR A 46 -2.91 -3.39 3.81
N ASN A 47 -3.64 -4.50 3.86
CA ASN A 47 -4.60 -4.83 2.81
C ASN A 47 -5.91 -4.07 2.98
N ILE A 48 -6.25 -3.27 1.99
CA ILE A 48 -7.53 -2.57 1.87
C ILE A 48 -8.03 -2.79 0.44
N PRO A 49 -8.92 -3.76 0.20
CA PRO A 49 -9.45 -4.04 -1.14
C PRO A 49 -9.96 -2.78 -1.84
N LEU A 50 -9.72 -2.68 -3.16
CA LEU A 50 -10.01 -1.46 -3.92
C LEU A 50 -11.46 -0.98 -3.76
N ASP A 51 -12.42 -1.90 -3.75
CA ASP A 51 -13.86 -1.68 -3.56
C ASP A 51 -14.21 -1.15 -2.16
N GLU A 52 -13.43 -1.48 -1.15
CA GLU A 52 -13.59 -0.98 0.22
C GLU A 52 -12.77 0.28 0.53
N LEU A 53 -11.78 0.60 -0.32
CA LEU A 53 -10.80 1.66 -0.05
C LEU A 53 -11.44 3.02 0.24
N GLU A 54 -12.40 3.45 -0.57
CA GLU A 54 -13.05 4.76 -0.37
C GLU A 54 -13.82 4.80 0.96
N SER A 55 -14.58 3.75 1.27
CA SER A 55 -15.30 3.62 2.54
C SER A 55 -14.35 3.57 3.74
N ALA A 56 -13.23 2.86 3.61
CA ALA A 56 -12.18 2.81 4.64
C ALA A 56 -11.58 4.19 4.90
N LEU A 57 -11.20 4.91 3.84
CA LEU A 57 -10.60 6.24 3.96
C LEU A 57 -11.59 7.30 4.47
N LYS A 58 -12.90 7.09 4.32
CA LYS A 58 -13.96 7.96 4.87
C LYS A 58 -14.41 7.59 6.28
N ALA A 59 -14.14 6.37 6.74
CA ALA A 59 -14.49 5.92 8.10
C ALA A 59 -13.79 6.76 9.18
N ASP A 60 -14.34 6.79 10.39
CA ASP A 60 -13.65 7.38 11.54
C ASP A 60 -12.41 6.54 11.93
N HIS A 61 -11.55 7.12 12.78
CA HIS A 61 -10.30 6.48 13.20
C HIS A 61 -10.53 5.14 13.95
N GLU A 62 -11.57 5.05 14.78
CA GLU A 62 -11.87 3.87 15.58
C GLU A 62 -12.35 2.72 14.69
N SER A 63 -13.30 2.99 13.80
CA SER A 63 -13.84 2.03 12.85
C SER A 63 -12.75 1.51 11.91
N PHE A 64 -11.88 2.39 11.41
CA PHE A 64 -10.74 1.97 10.57
C PHE A 64 -9.78 1.06 11.34
N GLN A 65 -9.40 1.45 12.56
CA GLN A 65 -8.48 0.68 13.38
C GLN A 65 -9.05 -0.67 13.78
N LYS A 66 -10.36 -0.74 14.05
CA LYS A 66 -11.06 -2.00 14.34
C LYS A 66 -11.04 -2.97 13.16
N THR A 67 -11.21 -2.47 11.94
CA THR A 67 -11.26 -3.30 10.73
C THR A 67 -9.88 -3.73 10.24
N TYR A 68 -8.91 -2.81 10.22
CA TYR A 68 -7.60 -3.05 9.59
C TYR A 68 -6.46 -3.28 10.59
N ALA A 69 -6.75 -3.21 11.90
CA ALA A 69 -5.78 -3.34 13.00
C ALA A 69 -4.58 -2.38 12.91
N VAL A 70 -4.73 -1.28 12.19
CA VAL A 70 -3.73 -0.22 12.01
C VAL A 70 -4.38 1.15 12.18
N SER A 71 -3.60 2.15 12.59
CA SER A 71 -4.11 3.51 12.69
C SER A 71 -4.49 4.06 11.31
N LYS A 72 -5.62 4.76 11.24
CA LYS A 72 -6.03 5.45 10.02
C LYS A 72 -4.97 6.49 9.60
N PRO A 73 -4.50 6.47 8.35
CA PRO A 73 -3.61 7.50 7.83
C PRO A 73 -4.22 8.90 7.90
N LEU A 74 -3.42 9.89 8.26
CA LEU A 74 -3.80 11.31 8.21
C LEU A 74 -3.77 11.84 6.77
N GLN A 75 -4.49 12.93 6.48
CA GLN A 75 -4.56 13.50 5.12
C GLN A 75 -3.21 14.02 4.58
N ASP A 76 -2.26 14.32 5.48
CA ASP A 76 -0.87 14.72 5.16
C ASP A 76 0.11 13.54 5.10
N ASP A 77 -0.32 12.33 5.46
CA ASP A 77 0.52 11.13 5.35
C ASP A 77 0.70 10.72 3.88
N THR A 78 1.83 10.06 3.59
CA THR A 78 2.11 9.45 2.29
C THR A 78 1.37 8.14 2.16
N LEU A 79 0.49 8.00 1.16
CA LEU A 79 -0.11 6.72 0.79
C LEU A 79 0.55 6.14 -0.45
N VAL A 80 1.09 4.94 -0.34
CA VAL A 80 1.69 4.20 -1.44
C VAL A 80 0.81 3.02 -1.81
N MET A 81 0.18 3.10 -2.97
CA MET A 81 -0.76 2.09 -3.45
C MET A 81 -0.04 1.05 -4.31
N TYR A 82 -0.36 -0.22 -4.09
CA TYR A 82 0.07 -1.30 -4.98
C TYR A 82 -1.01 -2.37 -5.09
N CYS A 83 -0.95 -3.19 -6.14
CA CYS A 83 -1.88 -4.31 -6.31
C CYS A 83 -1.14 -5.57 -6.76
N LYS A 84 -1.69 -6.33 -7.71
CA LYS A 84 -0.98 -7.44 -8.36
C LYS A 84 -0.02 -6.96 -9.45
N LYS A 85 -0.53 -6.12 -10.37
CA LYS A 85 0.12 -5.73 -11.64
C LYS A 85 -0.04 -4.24 -12.00
N GLY A 86 -0.16 -3.36 -11.00
CA GLY A 86 -0.29 -1.90 -11.17
C GLY A 86 -1.69 -1.34 -11.49
N LEU A 87 -2.53 -2.03 -12.27
CA LEU A 87 -3.80 -1.44 -12.76
C LEU A 87 -4.75 -0.93 -11.66
N ARG A 88 -4.98 -1.73 -10.61
CA ARG A 88 -5.86 -1.35 -9.50
C ARG A 88 -5.23 -0.27 -8.61
N ALA A 89 -3.90 -0.20 -8.56
CA ALA A 89 -3.19 0.75 -7.73
C ALA A 89 -3.40 2.20 -8.21
N MET A 90 -3.48 2.42 -9.52
CA MET A 90 -3.80 3.74 -10.09
C MET A 90 -5.21 4.19 -9.71
N GLU A 91 -6.20 3.29 -9.77
CA GLU A 91 -7.57 3.60 -9.34
C GLU A 91 -7.65 3.82 -7.82
N GLY A 92 -6.89 3.04 -7.03
CA GLY A 92 -6.81 3.23 -5.59
C GLY A 92 -6.21 4.58 -5.21
N GLU A 93 -5.17 5.02 -5.91
CA GLU A 93 -4.57 6.33 -5.71
C GLU A 93 -5.54 7.47 -6.03
N LYS A 94 -6.29 7.36 -7.12
CA LYS A 94 -7.33 8.31 -7.47
C LYS A 94 -8.41 8.42 -6.38
N ARG A 95 -8.88 7.29 -5.84
CA ARG A 95 -9.86 7.26 -4.73
C ARG A 95 -9.31 7.89 -3.46
N ALA A 96 -8.04 7.66 -3.15
CA ALA A 96 -7.39 8.31 -2.01
C ALA A 96 -7.32 9.83 -2.18
N ARG A 97 -6.93 10.33 -3.35
CA ARG A 97 -6.95 11.77 -3.65
C ARG A 97 -8.35 12.37 -3.50
N GLN A 98 -9.37 11.66 -3.97
CA GLN A 98 -10.78 12.09 -3.81
C GLN A 98 -11.23 12.13 -2.34
N CYS A 99 -10.61 11.35 -1.46
CA CYS A 99 -10.83 11.40 -0.01
C CYS A 99 -9.99 12.47 0.72
N GLY A 100 -9.24 13.30 -0.01
CA GLY A 100 -8.46 14.41 0.55
C GLY A 100 -7.01 14.07 0.88
N TYR A 101 -6.52 12.87 0.54
CA TYR A 101 -5.11 12.53 0.71
C TYR A 101 -4.28 13.22 -0.39
N THR A 102 -3.41 14.13 0.04
CA THR A 102 -2.63 14.97 -0.89
C THR A 102 -1.35 14.29 -1.35
N ASN A 103 -0.73 13.50 -0.47
CA ASN A 103 0.52 12.82 -0.74
C ASN A 103 0.27 11.36 -1.09
N THR A 104 0.23 11.05 -2.38
CA THR A 104 -0.06 9.72 -2.88
C THR A 104 0.97 9.29 -3.92
N ALA A 105 1.30 8.00 -3.91
CA ALA A 105 2.18 7.37 -4.86
C ALA A 105 1.65 5.99 -5.26
N VAL A 106 2.09 5.50 -6.42
CA VAL A 106 1.74 4.18 -6.96
C VAL A 106 3.02 3.37 -7.13
N TYR A 107 2.99 2.09 -6.80
CA TYR A 107 4.01 1.13 -7.21
C TYR A 107 3.48 0.30 -8.39
N PRO A 108 3.82 0.66 -9.65
CA PRO A 108 3.24 0.02 -10.82
C PRO A 108 3.67 -1.45 -10.96
N GLY A 109 4.92 -1.76 -10.57
CA GLY A 109 5.44 -3.13 -10.53
C GLY A 109 4.65 -4.03 -9.58
N SER A 110 4.16 -3.45 -8.48
CA SER A 110 3.19 -4.09 -7.58
C SER A 110 3.72 -5.42 -7.01
N TRP A 111 2.83 -6.30 -6.55
CA TRP A 111 3.21 -7.58 -5.98
C TRP A 111 4.03 -8.47 -6.95
N ASP A 112 3.73 -8.43 -8.26
CA ASP A 112 4.45 -9.26 -9.23
C ASP A 112 5.94 -8.86 -9.30
N ASP A 113 6.26 -7.56 -9.30
CA ASP A 113 7.64 -7.07 -9.27
C ASP A 113 8.31 -7.35 -7.92
N TRP A 114 7.61 -7.11 -6.80
CA TRP A 114 8.11 -7.43 -5.47
C TRP A 114 8.45 -8.92 -5.30
N SER A 115 7.55 -9.80 -5.70
CA SER A 115 7.69 -11.25 -5.54
C SER A 115 8.77 -11.85 -6.45
N LYS A 116 9.02 -11.28 -7.62
CA LYS A 116 10.14 -11.67 -8.50
C LYS A 116 11.48 -11.30 -7.87
N ASN A 117 11.68 -10.02 -7.57
CA ASN A 117 12.94 -9.53 -7.01
C ASN A 117 13.28 -10.15 -5.64
N THR A 118 12.27 -10.50 -4.82
CA THR A 118 12.51 -11.17 -3.52
C THR A 118 12.77 -12.67 -3.61
N LYS A 119 12.37 -13.32 -4.71
CA LYS A 119 12.73 -14.73 -4.97
C LYS A 119 14.15 -14.85 -5.52
N GLU A 120 14.52 -13.97 -6.45
CA GLU A 120 15.88 -13.93 -7.01
C GLU A 120 16.94 -13.72 -5.91
N GLN A 121 16.65 -12.92 -4.88
CA GLN A 121 17.56 -12.74 -3.74
C GLN A 121 17.64 -13.93 -2.76
N LYS A 122 16.83 -14.98 -2.95
CA LYS A 122 16.94 -16.22 -2.16
C LYS A 122 17.65 -17.35 -2.90
N GLU A 123 18.02 -17.15 -4.16
CA GLU A 123 18.65 -18.16 -5.01
C GLU A 123 20.14 -17.89 -5.27
N GLU A 124 20.75 -16.91 -4.57
CA GLU A 124 22.20 -16.67 -4.47
C GLU A 124 22.73 -16.96 -3.05
#